data_AF-A0A9Q5U135-F1
#
_entry.id   AF-A0A9Q5U135-F1
#
_cell.length_a   1.000
_cell.length_b   1.000
_cell.length_c   1.000
_cell.angle_alpha   90.00
_cell.angle_beta   90.00
_cell.angle_gamma   90.00
#
_symmetry.space_group_name_H-M   'P 1'
#
loop_
_entity.id
_entity.type
_entity.pdbx_description
1 polymer ?
#
loop_
_entity_poly.entity_id
_entity_poly.type
_entity_poly.pdbx_seq_one_letter_code
_entity_poly.pdbx_strand_id
1 'polypeptide(L)'
;MMKRVSFSLAETYEVDVIKKYQHLKKCSFSAAIKECLKLGAPVLNRINENIAAITDIEDKLRQFFNEEPFVQRTKPEITKGEFFHSIYKSHIKYEYDVLDRKIFPHESTRNAMGVAEKKGIKENATLMLEYYKVEKAICIYTNRKVSHTLNRAGGFYKTILIKTSVFGDYFFDFCNSVCLPIDELIEYGTKETVRRHQIRSTGFCTFHIPIFYINNKAVIVPVLRTEEVSQSSRTGGDVIIINPFEDE
;
A
#
# COMPACT_ATOMS: atom_id res chain seq x y z
N MET A 1 -36.17 35.23 -42.76
CA MET A 1 -35.33 34.95 -43.95
C MET A 1 -35.69 33.57 -44.49
N MET A 2 -36.12 33.42 -45.75
CA MET A 2 -36.36 32.09 -46.33
C MET A 2 -35.04 31.49 -46.81
N LYS A 3 -34.71 30.27 -46.37
CA LYS A 3 -33.58 29.49 -46.90
C LYS A 3 -34.07 28.64 -48.07
N ARG A 4 -33.46 28.80 -49.25
CA ARG A 4 -33.69 27.92 -50.40
C ARG A 4 -32.82 26.69 -50.24
N VAL A 5 -33.43 25.51 -50.33
CA VAL A 5 -32.74 24.22 -50.26
C VAL A 5 -33.03 23.49 -51.57
N SER A 6 -31.97 22.98 -52.20
CA SER A 6 -32.05 22.14 -53.39
C SER A 6 -31.57 20.74 -53.01
N PHE A 7 -32.31 19.72 -53.40
CA PHE A 7 -31.92 18.33 -53.22
C PHE A 7 -32.41 17.51 -54.41
N SER A 8 -31.74 16.38 -54.65
CA SER A 8 -32.10 15.42 -55.70
C SER A 8 -32.73 14.20 -55.06
N LEU A 9 -33.86 13.75 -55.59
CA LEU A 9 -34.48 12.48 -55.21
C LEU A 9 -34.01 11.40 -56.18
N ALA A 10 -33.49 10.30 -55.64
CA ALA A 10 -32.89 9.23 -56.44
C ALA A 10 -33.91 8.17 -56.89
N GLU A 11 -35.00 7.98 -56.14
CA GLU A 11 -36.00 6.95 -56.43
C GLU A 11 -37.26 7.49 -57.09
N THR A 12 -37.76 6.75 -58.08
CA THR A 12 -39.01 7.05 -58.81
C THR A 12 -40.24 7.01 -57.90
N TYR A 13 -40.25 6.09 -56.93
CA TYR A 13 -41.37 5.88 -56.01
C TYR A 13 -41.69 7.13 -55.17
N GLU A 14 -40.70 7.75 -54.55
CA GLU A 14 -40.86 8.91 -53.65
C GLU A 14 -41.46 10.11 -54.40
N VAL A 15 -40.95 10.36 -55.61
CA VAL A 15 -41.43 11.42 -56.50
C VAL A 15 -42.88 11.18 -56.88
N ASP A 16 -43.25 9.95 -57.22
CA ASP A 16 -44.61 9.61 -57.65
C ASP A 16 -45.62 9.68 -56.50
N VAL A 17 -45.22 9.30 -55.28
CA VAL A 17 -46.04 9.45 -54.07
C VAL A 17 -46.31 10.93 -53.77
N ILE A 18 -45.28 11.78 -53.85
CA ILE A 18 -45.45 13.23 -53.62
C ILE A 18 -46.30 13.86 -54.72
N LYS A 19 -46.13 13.48 -55.99
CA LYS A 19 -46.99 13.94 -57.10
C LYS A 19 -48.45 13.56 -56.85
N LYS A 20 -48.72 12.32 -56.43
CA LYS A 20 -50.07 11.86 -56.11
C LYS A 20 -50.67 12.69 -54.97
N TYR A 21 -49.91 12.93 -53.91
CA TYR A 21 -50.33 13.78 -52.78
C TYR A 21 -50.60 15.22 -53.21
N GLN A 22 -49.70 15.79 -54.03
CA GLN A 22 -49.83 17.12 -54.62
C GLN A 22 -51.15 17.26 -55.39
N HIS A 23 -51.49 16.30 -56.25
CA HIS A 23 -52.73 16.32 -57.01
C HIS A 23 -53.96 16.25 -56.11
N LEU A 24 -53.95 15.37 -55.10
CA LEU A 24 -55.05 15.22 -54.15
C LEU A 24 -55.27 16.48 -53.29
N LYS A 25 -54.19 17.17 -52.91
CA LYS A 25 -54.23 18.40 -52.10
C LYS A 25 -54.29 19.69 -52.93
N LYS A 26 -54.27 19.59 -54.26
CA LYS A 26 -54.31 20.73 -55.21
C LYS A 26 -53.26 21.80 -54.90
N CYS A 27 -52.03 21.40 -54.60
CA CYS A 27 -50.92 22.30 -54.30
C CYS A 27 -49.76 22.16 -55.30
N SER A 28 -48.68 22.91 -55.12
CA SER A 28 -47.43 22.72 -55.88
C SER A 28 -46.57 21.62 -55.22
N PHE A 29 -45.71 20.96 -56.00
CA PHE A 29 -44.82 19.91 -55.50
C PHE A 29 -43.97 20.38 -54.32
N SER A 30 -43.46 21.62 -54.39
CA SER A 30 -42.69 22.24 -53.30
C SER A 30 -43.53 22.55 -52.06
N ALA A 31 -44.81 22.91 -52.23
CA ALA A 31 -45.73 23.10 -51.12
C ALA A 31 -46.05 21.76 -50.42
N ALA A 32 -46.25 20.69 -51.18
CA ALA A 32 -46.42 19.34 -50.65
C ALA A 32 -45.21 18.89 -49.82
N ILE A 33 -43.99 19.05 -50.36
CA ILE A 33 -42.75 18.75 -49.62
C ILE A 33 -42.64 19.59 -48.35
N LYS A 34 -42.93 20.89 -48.44
CA LYS A 34 -42.87 21.80 -47.29
C LYS A 34 -43.83 21.36 -46.18
N GLU A 35 -45.01 20.87 -46.54
CA GLU A 35 -46.00 20.35 -45.58
C GLU A 35 -45.53 19.04 -44.94
N CYS A 36 -44.99 18.10 -45.73
CA CYS A 36 -44.36 16.89 -45.21
C CYS A 36 -43.21 17.20 -44.24
N LEU A 37 -42.34 18.16 -44.58
CA LEU A 37 -41.25 18.60 -43.71
C LEU A 37 -41.76 19.26 -42.43
N LYS A 38 -42.85 20.04 -42.49
CA LYS A 38 -43.48 20.62 -41.29
C LYS A 38 -44.00 19.55 -40.34
N LEU A 39 -44.53 18.44 -40.87
CA LEU A 39 -45.04 17.32 -40.08
C LEU A 39 -43.90 16.40 -39.59
N GLY A 40 -42.87 16.20 -40.41
CA GLY A 40 -41.73 15.33 -40.10
C GLY A 40 -40.69 15.97 -39.18
N ALA A 41 -40.48 17.29 -39.26
CA ALA A 41 -39.45 17.96 -38.47
C ALA A 41 -39.63 17.81 -36.94
N PRO A 42 -40.85 17.94 -36.36
CA PRO A 42 -41.06 17.66 -34.94
C PRO A 42 -40.74 16.21 -34.54
N VAL A 43 -41.04 15.25 -35.43
CA VAL A 43 -40.75 13.83 -35.19
C VAL A 43 -39.24 13.59 -35.23
N LEU A 44 -38.54 14.14 -36.23
CA LEU A 44 -37.09 14.08 -36.33
C LEU A 44 -36.39 14.76 -35.14
N ASN A 45 -36.94 15.89 -34.65
CA ASN A 45 -36.42 16.56 -33.47
C ASN A 45 -36.53 15.68 -32.22
N ARG A 46 -37.69 15.02 -32.01
CA ARG A 46 -37.86 14.03 -30.93
C ARG A 46 -36.91 12.85 -31.04
N ILE A 47 -36.65 12.36 -32.26
CA ILE A 47 -35.66 11.29 -32.49
C ILE A 47 -34.27 11.76 -32.06
N ASN A 48 -33.86 12.97 -32.47
CA ASN A 48 -32.56 13.54 -32.11
C ASN A 48 -32.42 13.76 -30.59
N GLU A 49 -33.46 14.28 -29.93
CA GLU A 49 -33.49 14.45 -28.47
C GLU A 49 -33.33 13.12 -27.75
N ASN A 50 -34.03 12.07 -28.21
CA ASN A 50 -33.91 10.73 -27.65
C ASN A 50 -32.51 10.12 -27.87
N ILE A 51 -31.92 10.29 -29.06
CA ILE A 51 -30.55 9.84 -29.32
C ILE A 51 -29.58 10.55 -28.37
N ALA A 52 -29.68 11.87 -28.22
CA ALA A 52 -28.82 12.62 -27.31
C ALA A 52 -29.00 12.18 -25.86
N ALA A 53 -30.23 11.90 -25.42
CA ALA A 53 -30.51 11.37 -24.09
C ALA A 53 -29.92 9.96 -23.88
N ILE A 54 -30.01 9.09 -24.90
CA ILE A 54 -29.40 7.75 -24.86
C ILE A 54 -27.88 7.87 -24.75
N THR A 55 -27.25 8.71 -25.57
CA THR A 55 -25.80 8.92 -25.52
C THR A 55 -25.35 9.48 -24.17
N ASP A 56 -26.07 10.44 -23.59
CA ASP A 56 -25.78 10.97 -22.25
C ASP A 56 -25.90 9.89 -21.15
N ILE A 57 -26.91 9.02 -21.23
CA ILE A 57 -27.07 7.88 -20.32
C ILE A 57 -25.92 6.87 -20.51
N GLU A 58 -25.54 6.56 -21.74
CA GLU A 58 -24.42 5.66 -22.05
C GLU A 58 -23.09 6.21 -21.54
N ASP A 59 -22.84 7.51 -21.70
CA ASP A 59 -21.63 8.17 -21.21
C ASP A 59 -21.59 8.19 -19.67
N LYS A 60 -22.72 8.43 -19.01
CA LYS A 60 -22.84 8.34 -17.55
C LYS A 60 -22.64 6.91 -17.04
N LEU A 61 -23.17 5.90 -17.74
CA LEU A 61 -22.92 4.50 -17.42
C LEU A 61 -21.45 4.15 -17.58
N ARG A 62 -20.81 4.57 -18.69
CA ARG A 62 -19.37 4.38 -18.90
C ARG A 62 -18.57 5.05 -17.81
N GLN A 63 -18.92 6.27 -17.39
CA GLN A 63 -18.27 6.92 -16.25
C GLN A 63 -18.48 6.15 -14.95
N PHE A 64 -19.70 5.68 -14.66
CA PHE A 64 -19.99 4.88 -13.47
C PHE A 64 -19.20 3.55 -13.43
N PHE A 65 -18.98 2.91 -14.58
CA PHE A 65 -18.17 1.69 -14.67
C PHE A 65 -16.66 1.95 -14.82
N ASN A 66 -16.25 3.17 -15.18
CA ASN A 66 -14.84 3.57 -15.35
C ASN A 66 -14.30 4.42 -14.18
N GLU A 67 -15.15 4.90 -13.26
CA GLU A 67 -14.70 5.25 -11.92
C GLU A 67 -13.97 4.01 -11.38
N GLU A 68 -12.71 4.18 -10.99
CA GLU A 68 -11.90 3.10 -10.41
C GLU A 68 -12.78 2.28 -9.50
N PRO A 69 -12.83 0.95 -9.69
CA PRO A 69 -13.82 0.13 -9.03
C PRO A 69 -13.77 0.50 -7.56
N PHE A 70 -14.89 1.01 -7.04
CA PHE A 70 -15.12 1.02 -5.60
C PHE A 70 -14.74 -0.38 -5.20
N VAL A 71 -13.61 -0.52 -4.51
CA VAL A 71 -13.07 -1.83 -4.15
C VAL A 71 -14.18 -2.41 -3.30
N GLN A 72 -15.02 -3.24 -3.92
CA GLN A 72 -15.90 -4.13 -3.21
C GLN A 72 -14.91 -4.77 -2.26
N ARG A 73 -15.08 -4.52 -0.96
CA ARG A 73 -14.33 -5.24 0.05
C ARG A 73 -14.63 -6.69 -0.26
N THR A 74 -13.73 -7.30 -1.01
CA THR A 74 -13.64 -8.74 -1.20
C THR A 74 -13.70 -9.30 0.21
N LYS A 75 -14.29 -10.50 0.38
CA LYS A 75 -14.16 -11.23 1.65
C LYS A 75 -12.73 -11.01 2.15
N PRO A 76 -12.51 -10.55 3.40
CA PRO A 76 -11.16 -10.28 3.87
C PRO A 76 -10.35 -11.57 3.75
N GLU A 77 -9.59 -11.68 2.67
CA GLU A 77 -8.60 -12.71 2.50
C GLU A 77 -7.42 -12.26 3.34
N ILE A 78 -7.07 -13.07 4.34
CA ILE A 78 -5.90 -12.81 5.17
C ILE A 78 -4.70 -12.69 4.22
N THR A 79 -4.17 -11.49 4.11
CA THR A 79 -2.97 -11.26 3.32
C THR A 79 -1.80 -12.03 3.93
N LYS A 80 -0.78 -12.37 3.13
CA LYS A 80 0.43 -13.01 3.67
C LYS A 80 1.06 -12.19 4.81
N GLY A 81 0.99 -10.86 4.71
CA GLY A 81 1.47 -9.95 5.77
C GLY A 81 0.67 -10.10 7.07
N GLU A 82 -0.66 -10.11 6.98
CA GLU A 82 -1.53 -10.34 8.15
C GLU A 82 -1.30 -11.74 8.76
N PHE A 83 -1.12 -12.76 7.92
CA PHE A 83 -0.78 -14.11 8.36
C PHE A 83 0.51 -14.15 9.18
N PHE A 84 1.63 -13.68 8.64
CA PHE A 84 2.91 -13.70 9.37
C PHE A 84 2.91 -12.78 10.59
N HIS A 85 2.23 -11.64 10.53
CA HIS A 85 2.10 -10.76 11.68
C HIS A 85 1.24 -11.39 12.79
N SER A 86 0.20 -12.16 12.44
CA SER A 86 -0.59 -12.93 13.40
C SER A 86 0.24 -14.05 14.06
N ILE A 87 1.05 -14.78 13.30
CA ILE A 87 1.99 -15.80 13.82
C ILE A 87 2.99 -15.13 14.76
N TYR A 88 3.53 -13.98 14.34
CA TYR A 88 4.46 -13.21 15.15
C TYR A 88 3.86 -12.90 16.53
N LYS A 89 2.65 -12.34 16.58
CA LYS A 89 1.99 -11.97 17.83
C LYS A 89 1.59 -13.15 18.71
N SER A 90 1.24 -14.30 18.13
CA SER A 90 0.68 -15.43 18.89
C SER A 90 1.72 -16.49 19.27
N HIS A 91 2.60 -16.87 18.35
CA HIS A 91 3.50 -18.02 18.50
C HIS A 91 4.96 -17.62 18.74
N ILE A 92 5.40 -16.53 18.13
CA ILE A 92 6.82 -16.12 18.12
C ILE A 92 7.13 -15.16 19.27
N LYS A 93 6.37 -14.07 19.40
CA LYS A 93 6.58 -13.03 20.41
C LYS A 93 6.06 -13.49 21.77
N TYR A 94 6.81 -13.21 22.83
CA TYR A 94 6.32 -13.33 24.20
C TYR A 94 5.22 -12.29 24.47
N GLU A 95 4.32 -12.58 25.42
CA GLU A 95 3.11 -11.79 25.65
C GLU A 95 3.40 -10.35 26.09
N TYR A 96 4.40 -10.18 26.94
CA TYR A 96 4.76 -8.89 27.54
C TYR A 96 6.09 -8.37 26.99
N ASP A 97 6.15 -7.04 26.87
CA ASP A 97 7.39 -6.32 26.60
C ASP A 97 7.91 -5.71 27.90
N VAL A 98 9.23 -5.61 28.03
CA VAL A 98 9.86 -4.98 29.20
C VAL A 98 10.34 -3.58 28.83
N LEU A 99 9.99 -2.57 29.61
CA LEU A 99 10.51 -1.21 29.46
C LEU A 99 11.59 -0.97 30.51
N ASP A 100 12.77 -0.55 30.06
CA ASP A 100 13.89 -0.24 30.92
C ASP A 100 14.41 1.17 30.67
N ARG A 101 15.07 1.72 31.69
CA ARG A 101 15.82 2.97 31.60
C ARG A 101 17.23 2.77 32.13
N LYS A 102 18.24 3.04 31.30
CA LYS A 102 19.64 2.98 31.72
C LYS A 102 20.44 4.16 31.19
N ILE A 103 21.49 4.50 31.93
CA ILE A 103 22.46 5.53 31.58
C ILE A 103 23.85 4.94 31.76
N PHE A 104 24.68 5.08 30.74
CA PHE A 104 26.02 4.51 30.67
C PHE A 104 27.06 5.61 30.52
N PRO A 105 28.31 5.36 30.95
CA PRO A 105 29.45 6.18 30.55
C PRO A 105 29.57 6.21 29.02
N HIS A 106 29.85 7.40 28.48
CA HIS A 106 30.01 7.62 27.04
C HIS A 106 31.11 8.64 26.79
N GLU A 107 32.29 8.16 26.43
CA GLU A 107 33.49 8.99 26.22
C GLU A 107 33.74 9.29 24.73
N SER A 108 32.93 8.73 23.84
CA SER A 108 33.06 8.94 22.39
C SER A 108 32.54 10.31 21.99
N THR A 109 33.25 10.98 21.10
CA THR A 109 32.80 12.23 20.47
C THR A 109 31.69 12.01 19.44
N ARG A 110 31.43 10.75 19.05
CA ARG A 110 30.34 10.37 18.15
C ARG A 110 29.08 9.98 18.95
N ASN A 111 27.92 10.20 18.36
CA ASN A 111 26.63 9.81 18.95
C ASN A 111 26.37 8.30 18.89
N ALA A 112 27.13 7.52 18.12
CA ALA A 112 27.00 6.06 18.03
C ALA A 112 27.06 5.36 19.39
N MET A 113 26.44 4.17 19.51
CA MET A 113 26.41 3.44 20.78
C MET A 113 27.80 3.02 21.28
N GLY A 114 28.08 3.30 22.56
CA GLY A 114 29.34 2.94 23.21
C GLY A 114 29.44 1.45 23.57
N VAL A 115 30.67 0.98 23.82
CA VAL A 115 30.92 -0.43 24.21
C VAL A 115 30.28 -0.76 25.56
N ALA A 116 30.39 0.14 26.55
CA ALA A 116 29.79 -0.05 27.87
C ALA A 116 28.26 -0.13 27.81
N GLU A 117 27.65 0.71 26.97
CA GLU A 117 26.21 0.71 26.70
C GLU A 117 25.76 -0.62 26.10
N LYS A 118 26.39 -1.06 25.00
CA LYS A 118 26.07 -2.35 24.35
C LYS A 118 26.23 -3.52 25.32
N LYS A 119 27.31 -3.53 26.12
CA LYS A 119 27.57 -4.58 27.11
C LYS A 119 26.50 -4.61 28.20
N GLY A 120 26.17 -3.47 28.80
CA GLY A 120 25.20 -3.41 29.90
C GLY A 120 23.76 -3.71 29.48
N ILE A 121 23.38 -3.37 28.24
CA ILE A 121 22.10 -3.79 27.66
C ILE A 121 22.12 -5.30 27.42
N LYS A 122 23.21 -5.83 26.85
CA LYS A 122 23.35 -7.27 26.56
C LYS A 122 23.26 -8.13 27.82
N GLU A 123 23.98 -7.77 28.88
CA GLU A 123 23.95 -8.48 30.16
C GLU A 123 22.53 -8.50 30.75
N ASN A 124 21.82 -7.38 30.71
CA ASN A 124 20.44 -7.29 31.18
C ASN A 124 19.49 -8.19 30.38
N ALA A 125 19.63 -8.18 29.06
CA ALA A 125 18.81 -8.99 28.17
C ALA A 125 19.12 -10.49 28.36
N THR A 126 20.38 -10.88 28.56
CA THR A 126 20.76 -12.27 28.84
C THR A 126 20.09 -12.79 30.11
N LEU A 127 20.03 -12.00 31.19
CA LEU A 127 19.29 -12.37 32.39
C LEU A 127 17.80 -12.61 32.11
N MET A 128 17.20 -11.83 31.20
CA MET A 128 15.81 -12.03 30.79
C MET A 128 15.63 -13.31 29.96
N LEU A 129 16.57 -13.65 29.07
CA LEU A 129 16.52 -14.90 28.30
C LEU A 129 16.44 -16.11 29.24
N GLU A 130 17.29 -16.13 30.27
CA GLU A 130 17.33 -17.20 31.28
C GLU A 130 16.05 -17.24 32.13
N TYR A 131 15.61 -16.07 32.61
CA TYR A 131 14.45 -15.97 33.50
C TYR A 131 13.15 -16.36 32.79
N TYR A 132 12.90 -15.83 31.59
CA TYR A 132 11.67 -16.09 30.83
C TYR A 132 11.75 -17.36 29.97
N LYS A 133 12.93 -17.97 29.85
CA LYS A 133 13.18 -19.17 29.03
C LYS A 133 12.77 -18.96 27.57
N VAL A 134 13.26 -17.88 26.99
CA VAL A 134 12.97 -17.46 25.61
C VAL A 134 14.23 -17.53 24.75
N GLU A 135 14.07 -17.70 23.43
CA GLU A 135 15.18 -17.87 22.50
C GLU A 135 15.98 -16.58 22.30
N LYS A 136 15.28 -15.44 22.11
CA LYS A 136 15.93 -14.17 21.76
C LYS A 136 15.29 -12.96 22.46
N ALA A 137 16.08 -11.88 22.55
CA ALA A 137 15.67 -10.58 23.07
C ALA A 137 16.07 -9.48 22.10
N ILE A 138 15.13 -8.60 21.76
CA ILE A 138 15.35 -7.45 20.88
C ILE A 138 15.19 -6.18 21.72
N CYS A 139 16.30 -5.50 22.00
CA CYS A 139 16.34 -4.26 22.75
C CYS A 139 16.32 -3.08 21.78
N ILE A 140 15.24 -2.32 21.77
CA ILE A 140 15.03 -1.19 20.86
C ILE A 140 14.97 0.09 21.69
N TYR A 141 15.88 1.03 21.44
CA TYR A 141 15.79 2.35 22.08
C TYR A 141 14.50 3.05 21.68
N THR A 142 13.74 3.52 22.68
CA THR A 142 12.55 4.35 22.47
C THR A 142 12.83 5.84 22.60
N ASN A 143 13.88 6.18 23.34
CA ASN A 143 14.41 7.53 23.47
C ASN A 143 15.86 7.39 23.92
N ARG A 144 16.82 7.76 23.07
CA ARG A 144 18.24 7.77 23.40
C ARG A 144 18.76 9.20 23.36
N LYS A 145 19.53 9.58 24.37
CA LYS A 145 20.21 10.89 24.44
C LYS A 145 21.69 10.70 24.74
N VAL A 146 22.51 11.54 24.14
CA VAL A 146 23.95 11.63 24.39
C VAL A 146 24.27 13.01 24.94
N SER A 147 25.01 13.06 26.04
CA SER A 147 25.54 14.28 26.62
C SER A 147 27.06 14.19 26.66
N HIS A 148 27.70 14.91 25.73
CA HIS A 148 29.16 15.01 25.66
C HIS A 148 29.73 15.80 26.85
N THR A 149 28.98 16.76 27.39
CA THR A 149 29.40 17.51 28.60
C THR A 149 29.45 16.63 29.84
N LEU A 150 28.52 15.68 29.96
CA LEU A 150 28.44 14.77 31.11
C LEU A 150 29.18 13.45 30.87
N ASN A 151 29.68 13.19 29.66
CA ASN A 151 30.20 11.90 29.20
C ASN A 151 29.22 10.75 29.50
N ARG A 152 27.94 10.94 29.15
CA ARG A 152 26.86 9.97 29.40
C ARG A 152 26.01 9.77 28.16
N ALA A 153 25.59 8.53 27.93
CA ALA A 153 24.58 8.18 26.95
C ALA A 153 23.56 7.22 27.56
N GLY A 154 22.31 7.31 27.10
CA GLY A 154 21.27 6.37 27.48
C GLY A 154 19.88 6.96 27.37
N GLY A 155 18.93 6.33 28.04
CA GLY A 155 17.53 6.69 27.98
C GLY A 155 16.63 5.48 28.16
N PHE A 156 15.51 5.46 27.45
CA PHE A 156 14.53 4.39 27.52
C PHE A 156 14.72 3.43 26.37
N TYR A 157 14.71 2.12 26.66
CA TYR A 157 14.65 1.08 25.64
C TYR A 157 13.60 0.05 26.03
N LYS A 158 12.99 -0.53 25.00
CA LYS A 158 12.00 -1.58 25.11
C LYS A 158 12.63 -2.90 24.70
N THR A 159 12.49 -3.93 25.53
CA THR A 159 12.93 -5.28 25.24
C THR A 159 11.73 -6.11 24.82
N ILE A 160 11.75 -6.58 23.58
CA ILE A 160 10.80 -7.55 23.04
C ILE A 160 11.41 -8.94 23.18
N LEU A 161 10.71 -9.84 23.86
CA LEU A 161 11.15 -11.21 24.07
C LEU A 161 10.55 -12.14 23.00
N ILE A 162 11.35 -13.07 22.50
CA ILE A 162 11.01 -13.98 21.39
C ILE A 162 11.09 -15.43 21.89
N LYS A 163 9.94 -16.10 21.97
CA LYS A 163 9.82 -17.51 22.40
C LYS A 163 10.60 -18.44 21.47
N THR A 164 10.41 -18.28 20.17
CA THR A 164 11.09 -19.06 19.14
C THR A 164 11.19 -18.26 17.84
N SER A 165 12.20 -18.50 17.02
CA SER A 165 12.35 -17.88 15.70
C SER A 165 11.73 -18.68 14.55
N VAL A 166 11.13 -19.84 14.81
CA VAL A 166 10.61 -20.75 13.76
C VAL A 166 9.12 -21.03 13.94
N PHE A 167 8.39 -21.05 12.83
CA PHE A 167 7.02 -21.57 12.77
C PHE A 167 6.78 -22.33 11.46
N GLY A 168 6.57 -23.65 11.56
CA GLY A 168 6.50 -24.51 10.39
C GLY A 168 7.76 -24.41 9.53
N ASP A 169 7.59 -24.14 8.24
CA ASP A 169 8.68 -23.97 7.28
C ASP A 169 9.20 -22.52 7.18
N TYR A 170 8.83 -21.66 8.14
CA TYR A 170 9.22 -20.25 8.15
C TYR A 170 10.14 -19.90 9.32
N PHE A 171 11.15 -19.08 9.02
CA PHE A 171 12.12 -18.54 9.97
C PHE A 171 12.03 -17.01 10.02
N PHE A 172 11.90 -16.46 11.22
CA PHE A 172 11.88 -15.04 11.50
C PHE A 172 13.31 -14.59 11.83
N ASP A 173 13.96 -13.92 10.86
CA ASP A 173 15.38 -13.59 10.96
C ASP A 173 15.59 -12.26 11.70
N PHE A 174 15.45 -12.32 13.02
CA PHE A 174 15.60 -11.15 13.88
C PHE A 174 17.01 -10.54 13.87
N CYS A 175 18.04 -11.30 13.53
CA CYS A 175 19.41 -10.79 13.45
C CYS A 175 19.59 -9.84 12.26
N ASN A 176 18.77 -9.98 11.22
CA ASN A 176 18.71 -9.08 10.07
C ASN A 176 17.53 -8.09 10.17
N SER A 177 17.08 -7.77 11.38
CA SER A 177 16.10 -6.70 11.60
C SER A 177 16.68 -5.35 11.18
N VAL A 178 15.86 -4.52 10.54
CA VAL A 178 16.27 -3.19 10.06
C VAL A 178 15.25 -2.13 10.45
N CYS A 179 15.72 -0.91 10.69
CA CYS A 179 14.88 0.24 11.03
C CYS A 179 14.74 1.14 9.80
N LEU A 180 13.51 1.29 9.28
CA LEU A 180 13.24 2.01 8.03
C LEU A 180 12.20 3.12 8.22
N PRO A 181 12.27 4.21 7.45
CA PRO A 181 11.26 5.27 7.47
C PRO A 181 9.87 4.77 7.05
N ILE A 182 8.84 5.16 7.79
CA ILE A 182 7.45 4.74 7.56
C ILE A 182 6.89 5.35 6.27
N ASP A 183 7.22 6.60 5.98
CA ASP A 183 6.86 7.28 4.73
C ASP A 183 7.39 6.53 3.51
N GLU A 184 8.66 6.11 3.52
CA GLU A 184 9.22 5.31 2.44
C GLU A 184 8.61 3.90 2.35
N LEU A 185 8.25 3.29 3.48
CA LEU A 185 7.56 2.01 3.50
C LEU A 185 6.15 2.11 2.89
N ILE A 186 5.47 3.23 3.09
CA ILE A 186 4.15 3.52 2.52
C ILE A 186 4.27 3.86 1.04
N GLU A 187 5.22 4.71 0.66
CA GLU A 187 5.37 5.23 -0.72
C GLU A 187 5.91 4.16 -1.68
N TYR A 188 6.93 3.41 -1.26
CA TYR A 188 7.63 2.47 -2.13
C TYR A 188 7.26 1.00 -1.88
N GLY A 189 6.69 0.70 -0.71
CA GLY A 189 6.48 -0.66 -0.26
C GLY A 189 7.78 -1.34 0.18
N THR A 190 7.67 -2.32 1.09
CA THR A 190 8.82 -2.85 1.83
C THR A 190 9.95 -3.40 0.96
N LYS A 191 9.63 -4.05 -0.17
CA LYS A 191 10.64 -4.64 -1.06
C LYS A 191 11.55 -3.56 -1.66
N GLU A 192 10.95 -2.46 -2.12
CA GLU A 192 11.70 -1.38 -2.77
C GLU A 192 12.43 -0.52 -1.74
N THR A 193 11.83 -0.26 -0.57
CA THR A 193 12.49 0.47 0.53
C THR A 193 13.77 -0.24 0.99
N VAL A 194 13.71 -1.56 1.21
CA VAL A 194 14.86 -2.39 1.59
C VAL A 194 15.96 -2.33 0.52
N ARG A 195 15.59 -2.39 -0.77
CA ARG A 195 16.54 -2.29 -1.89
C ARG A 195 17.25 -0.93 -1.93
N ARG A 196 16.50 0.17 -1.74
CA ARG A 196 17.05 1.54 -1.75
C ARG A 196 18.03 1.79 -0.63
N HIS A 197 17.79 1.19 0.54
CA HIS A 197 18.69 1.25 1.68
C HIS A 197 19.91 0.31 1.56
N GLN A 198 20.08 -0.37 0.42
CA GLN A 198 21.18 -1.32 0.16
C GLN A 198 21.31 -2.42 1.23
N ILE A 199 20.21 -2.73 1.91
CA ILE A 199 20.16 -3.81 2.89
C ILE A 199 20.26 -5.10 2.10
N ARG A 200 21.31 -5.89 2.38
CA ARG A 200 21.52 -7.18 1.71
C ARG A 200 20.36 -8.10 2.06
N SER A 201 19.42 -8.27 1.13
CA SER A 201 18.43 -9.33 1.24
C SER A 201 19.16 -10.66 1.16
N THR A 202 19.23 -11.37 2.28
CA THR A 202 19.71 -12.75 2.32
C THR A 202 18.72 -13.63 1.57
N GLY A 203 18.99 -13.92 0.30
CA GLY A 203 18.19 -14.86 -0.50
C GLY A 203 16.73 -14.45 -0.71
N PHE A 204 15.90 -15.44 -1.07
CA PHE A 204 14.47 -15.33 -1.38
C PHE A 204 13.66 -14.97 -0.12
N CYS A 205 13.75 -13.72 0.32
CA CYS A 205 12.91 -13.22 1.42
C CYS A 205 11.42 -13.38 1.05
N THR A 206 10.69 -14.15 1.86
CA THR A 206 9.27 -14.43 1.63
C THR A 206 8.43 -13.21 1.96
N PHE A 207 8.74 -12.53 3.08
CA PHE A 207 8.03 -11.33 3.50
C PHE A 207 8.83 -10.52 4.52
N HIS A 208 8.48 -9.26 4.73
CA HIS A 208 8.98 -8.46 5.84
C HIS A 208 7.80 -8.04 6.71
N ILE A 209 7.89 -8.26 8.02
CA ILE A 209 6.85 -7.84 8.96
C ILE A 209 7.35 -6.73 9.88
N PRO A 210 6.53 -5.70 10.16
CA PRO A 210 6.85 -4.74 11.20
C PRO A 210 6.66 -5.38 12.58
N ILE A 211 7.65 -5.21 13.46
CA ILE A 211 7.60 -5.72 14.84
C ILE A 211 7.53 -4.61 15.88
N PHE A 212 7.93 -3.39 15.51
CA PHE A 212 7.92 -2.23 16.40
C PHE A 212 7.85 -0.93 15.60
N TYR A 213 7.18 0.08 16.15
CA TYR A 213 7.06 1.41 15.56
C TYR A 213 7.63 2.45 16.52
N ILE A 214 8.39 3.39 15.97
CA ILE A 214 9.02 4.45 16.74
C ILE A 214 9.20 5.71 15.90
N ASN A 215 8.59 6.80 16.37
CA ASN A 215 8.58 8.08 15.67
C ASN A 215 8.08 7.89 14.22
N ASN A 216 8.89 8.25 13.25
CA ASN A 216 8.66 8.06 11.82
C ASN A 216 9.33 6.80 11.24
N LYS A 217 9.77 5.85 12.08
CA LYS A 217 10.45 4.62 11.66
C LYS A 217 9.72 3.37 12.15
N ALA A 218 9.87 2.28 11.40
CA ALA A 218 9.44 0.95 11.79
C ALA A 218 10.64 0.00 11.81
N VAL A 219 10.70 -0.86 12.83
CA VAL A 219 11.60 -2.01 12.85
C VAL A 219 10.90 -3.15 12.13
N ILE A 220 11.49 -3.60 11.02
CA ILE A 220 10.98 -4.70 10.21
C ILE A 220 11.90 -5.92 10.32
N VAL A 221 11.31 -7.10 10.25
CA VAL A 221 11.99 -8.40 10.33
C VAL A 221 11.74 -9.18 9.04
N PRO A 222 12.79 -9.70 8.38
CA PRO A 222 12.63 -10.62 7.26
C PRO A 222 12.11 -11.99 7.74
N VAL A 223 11.17 -12.54 6.98
CA VAL A 223 10.64 -13.90 7.12
C VAL A 223 11.11 -14.70 5.91
N LEU A 224 11.85 -15.77 6.19
CA LEU A 224 12.50 -16.63 5.20
C LEU A 224 11.87 -18.03 5.26
N ARG A 225 11.99 -18.81 4.18
CA ARG A 225 11.77 -20.25 4.29
C ARG A 225 12.96 -20.88 5.01
N THR A 226 12.71 -21.85 5.89
CA THR A 226 13.75 -22.51 6.69
C THR A 226 14.86 -23.11 5.82
N GLU A 227 14.54 -23.61 4.63
CA GLU A 227 15.48 -24.16 3.65
C GLU A 227 16.45 -23.13 3.05
N GLU A 228 16.09 -21.85 3.08
CA GLU A 228 16.85 -20.75 2.49
C GLU A 228 17.66 -19.96 3.53
N VAL A 229 17.54 -20.32 4.81
CA VAL A 229 18.19 -19.60 5.93
C VAL A 229 19.69 -19.85 5.92
N SER A 230 20.46 -18.77 5.82
CA SER A 230 21.92 -18.81 5.92
C SER A 230 22.40 -19.33 7.29
N GLN A 231 23.56 -19.98 7.35
CA GLN A 231 24.14 -20.39 8.64
C GLN A 231 24.33 -19.20 9.59
N SER A 232 24.72 -18.03 9.09
CA SER A 232 24.86 -16.81 9.88
C SER A 232 23.57 -16.33 10.53
N SER A 233 22.43 -16.49 9.86
CA SER A 233 21.12 -16.18 10.43
C SER A 233 20.74 -17.18 11.52
N ARG A 234 21.06 -18.46 11.34
CA ARG A 234 20.78 -19.52 12.33
C ARG A 234 21.62 -19.42 13.59
N THR A 235 22.89 -19.00 13.46
CA THR A 235 23.82 -18.83 14.58
C THR A 235 23.89 -17.40 15.09
N GLY A 236 23.02 -16.52 14.56
CA GLY A 236 22.95 -15.13 14.96
C GLY A 236 22.66 -14.98 16.45
N GLY A 237 23.20 -13.92 17.06
CA GLY A 237 23.17 -13.73 18.51
C GLY A 237 21.77 -13.70 19.11
N ASP A 238 21.68 -14.06 20.40
CA ASP A 238 20.40 -14.15 21.12
C ASP A 238 19.93 -12.80 21.67
N VAL A 239 20.81 -11.81 21.68
CA VAL A 239 20.48 -10.43 22.02
C VAL A 239 20.76 -9.53 20.83
N ILE A 240 19.74 -8.82 20.38
CA ILE A 240 19.78 -7.89 19.26
C ILE A 240 19.52 -6.49 19.82
N ILE A 241 20.40 -5.54 19.52
CA ILE A 241 20.27 -4.15 20.00
C ILE A 241 20.06 -3.25 18.78
N ILE A 242 18.95 -2.50 18.79
CA ILE A 242 18.57 -1.60 17.71
C ILE A 242 18.53 -0.18 18.29
N ASN A 243 19.31 0.72 17.68
CA ASN A 243 19.28 2.15 17.98
C ASN A 243 18.69 2.91 16.78
N PRO A 244 17.40 3.30 16.82
CA PRO A 244 16.78 4.09 15.75
C PRO A 244 17.37 5.50 15.57
N PHE A 245 18.16 5.97 16.54
CA PHE A 245 18.71 7.32 16.65
C PHE A 245 20.21 7.38 16.29
N GLU A 246 20.73 6.41 15.55
CA GLU A 246 22.17 6.33 15.26
C GLU A 246 22.64 7.41 14.26
N ASP A 247 21.72 7.94 13.45
CA ASP A 247 21.94 8.98 12.44
C ASP A 247 21.66 10.42 12.95
N GLU A 248 21.21 10.58 14.22
CA GLU A 248 20.95 11.86 14.89
C GLU A 248 22.19 12.37 15.65
#